data_AF-A0A505II23-F1
#
_entry.id   AF-A0A505II23-F1
#
_cell.length_a   1.000
_cell.length_b   1.000
_cell.length_c   1.000
_cell.angle_alpha   90.00
_cell.angle_beta   90.00
_cell.angle_gamma   90.00
#
_symmetry.space_group_name_H-M   'P 1'
#
loop_
_entity.id
_entity.type
_entity.pdbx_description
1 polymer ?
#
loop_
_entity_poly.entity_id
_entity_poly.type
_entity_poly.pdbx_seq_one_letter_code
_entity_poly.pdbx_strand_id
1 'polypeptide(L)'
;MGEPARGYNPAIHGDYDPTAPYAQQYEQHNQDPSGGGALDPEKAYEAVGAFNRFTGRWQAESQNTEYHNDENKSHRQMYAFFDVDAAANSHDGRSLRAERSAKKLTKKELKMFKEKRREKKEEKRRAWLRD
;
A
#
# COMPACT_ATOMS: atom_id res chain seq x y z
N MET A 1 -27.39 39.46 -23.17
CA MET A 1 -27.88 38.06 -23.17
C MET A 1 -27.78 37.55 -21.75
N GLY A 2 -28.88 37.52 -21.01
CA GLY A 2 -28.92 37.03 -19.64
C GLY A 2 -30.36 36.62 -19.30
N GLU A 3 -30.60 35.32 -19.23
CA GLU A 3 -31.71 34.76 -18.45
C GLU A 3 -31.08 34.09 -17.22
N PRO A 4 -31.72 34.19 -16.05
CA PRO A 4 -32.62 33.09 -15.68
C PRO A 4 -33.81 33.51 -14.80
N ALA A 5 -35.03 33.18 -15.21
CA ALA A 5 -36.17 33.13 -14.29
C ALA A 5 -36.70 31.70 -14.20
N ARG A 6 -35.93 30.81 -13.56
CA ARG A 6 -36.48 29.58 -12.96
C ARG A 6 -36.89 29.88 -11.51
N GLY A 7 -37.72 30.91 -11.33
CA GLY A 7 -38.30 31.30 -10.06
C GLY A 7 -39.79 31.00 -10.05
N TYR A 8 -40.33 30.73 -8.86
CA TYR A 8 -41.74 30.39 -8.63
C TYR A 8 -42.69 31.36 -9.35
N ASN A 9 -43.47 30.85 -10.31
CA ASN A 9 -44.46 31.63 -11.04
C ASN A 9 -45.86 31.36 -10.44
N PRO A 10 -46.45 32.29 -9.68
CA PRO A 10 -47.71 32.05 -8.98
C PRO A 10 -48.90 31.83 -9.92
N ALA A 11 -48.80 32.23 -11.20
CA ALA A 11 -49.84 31.95 -12.19
C ALA A 11 -49.87 30.47 -12.66
N ILE A 12 -48.76 29.74 -12.48
CA ILE A 12 -48.62 28.32 -12.85
C ILE A 12 -48.61 27.42 -11.60
N HIS A 13 -48.07 27.93 -10.48
CA HIS A 13 -47.75 27.12 -9.29
C HIS A 13 -48.68 27.35 -8.08
N GLY A 14 -49.66 28.25 -8.18
CA GLY A 14 -50.55 28.60 -7.07
C GLY A 14 -49.93 29.59 -6.08
N ASP A 15 -50.59 29.80 -4.95
CA ASP A 15 -50.06 30.47 -3.76
C ASP A 15 -49.08 29.53 -3.04
N TYR A 16 -47.90 30.05 -2.72
CA TYR A 16 -46.82 29.27 -2.14
C TYR A 16 -47.17 28.84 -0.71
N ASP A 17 -47.43 27.54 -0.51
CA ASP A 17 -47.65 26.95 0.81
C ASP A 17 -46.33 26.37 1.36
N PRO A 18 -45.70 27.01 2.36
CA PRO A 18 -44.44 26.54 2.95
C PRO A 18 -44.60 25.24 3.76
N THR A 19 -45.83 24.80 4.05
CA THR A 19 -46.08 23.54 4.76
C THR A 19 -46.28 22.34 3.85
N ALA A 20 -46.32 22.55 2.53
CA ALA A 20 -46.61 21.51 1.56
C ALA A 20 -45.49 20.46 1.43
N PRO A 21 -45.82 19.18 1.14
CA PRO A 21 -44.84 18.08 1.06
C PRO A 21 -43.73 18.31 0.03
N TYR A 22 -44.03 19.01 -1.07
CA TYR A 22 -43.06 19.30 -2.13
C TYR A 22 -41.99 20.31 -1.68
N ALA A 23 -42.28 21.17 -0.70
CA ALA A 23 -41.34 22.17 -0.19
C ALA A 23 -40.34 21.55 0.81
N GLN A 24 -40.80 20.59 1.62
CA GLN A 24 -39.98 19.91 2.63
C GLN A 24 -38.86 19.05 2.03
N GLN A 25 -39.07 18.51 0.81
CA GLN A 25 -38.09 17.65 0.15
C GLN A 25 -36.82 18.41 -0.28
N TYR A 26 -36.92 19.74 -0.49
CA TYR A 26 -35.77 20.59 -0.77
C TYR A 26 -34.98 20.99 0.49
N GLU A 27 -35.65 21.10 1.64
CA GLU A 27 -34.98 21.44 2.91
C GLU A 27 -34.26 20.25 3.53
N GLN A 28 -34.82 19.04 3.45
CA GLN A 28 -34.18 17.83 4.00
C GLN A 28 -32.85 17.48 3.32
N HIS A 29 -32.67 17.85 2.05
CA HIS A 29 -31.42 17.59 1.33
C HIS A 29 -30.25 18.50 1.71
N ASN A 30 -30.49 19.53 2.53
CA ASN A 30 -29.47 20.49 2.96
C ASN A 30 -28.95 20.24 4.40
N GLN A 31 -29.45 19.23 5.10
CA GLN A 31 -29.14 18.99 6.51
C GLN A 31 -28.70 17.54 6.77
N ASP A 32 -27.53 17.14 6.24
CA ASP A 32 -26.81 15.97 6.74
C ASP A 32 -25.29 16.28 6.85
N PRO A 33 -24.72 16.34 8.07
CA PRO A 33 -23.30 16.54 8.28
C PRO A 33 -22.62 15.26 8.79
N SER A 34 -22.00 14.47 7.91
CA SER A 34 -20.97 13.50 8.34
C SER A 34 -20.05 13.01 7.21
N GLY A 35 -18.83 13.55 7.18
CA GLY A 35 -17.63 12.70 7.09
C GLY A 35 -17.11 12.24 5.72
N GLY A 36 -17.48 12.87 4.60
CA GLY A 36 -16.79 12.68 3.32
C GLY A 36 -16.09 13.97 2.93
N GLY A 37 -14.77 13.93 2.71
CA GLY A 37 -14.03 15.08 2.19
C GLY A 37 -14.77 15.68 0.99
N ALA A 38 -14.92 17.01 0.97
CA ALA A 38 -15.64 17.72 -0.08
C ALA A 38 -15.05 17.37 -1.46
N LEU A 39 -15.64 16.37 -2.11
CA LEU A 39 -15.45 16.14 -3.53
C LEU A 39 -16.25 17.24 -4.21
N ASP A 40 -15.52 18.16 -4.83
CA ASP A 40 -16.06 19.18 -5.71
C ASP A 40 -17.11 18.52 -6.63
N PRO A 41 -18.39 18.93 -6.60
CA PRO A 41 -19.45 18.28 -7.36
C PRO A 41 -19.20 18.32 -8.88
N GLU A 42 -18.37 19.25 -9.38
CA GLU A 42 -17.88 19.21 -10.76
C GLU A 42 -16.92 18.05 -11.03
N LYS A 43 -16.07 17.69 -10.06
CA LYS A 43 -15.12 16.55 -10.16
C LYS A 43 -15.75 15.20 -9.86
N ALA A 44 -16.93 15.16 -9.24
CA ALA A 44 -17.62 13.92 -8.89
C ALA A 44 -18.07 13.11 -10.13
N TYR A 45 -18.15 13.75 -11.31
CA TYR A 45 -18.54 13.11 -12.57
C TYR A 45 -17.42 13.05 -13.62
N GLU A 46 -16.16 13.28 -13.22
CA GLU A 46 -15.02 13.16 -14.13
C GLU A 46 -14.42 11.74 -14.07
N ALA A 47 -14.23 11.13 -15.24
CA ALA A 47 -13.55 9.85 -15.39
C ALA A 47 -12.36 10.01 -16.33
N VAL A 48 -11.15 9.69 -15.85
CA VAL A 48 -9.93 9.64 -16.66
C VAL A 48 -9.63 8.17 -16.96
N GLY A 49 -9.45 7.84 -18.23
CA GLY A 49 -9.14 6.48 -18.68
C GLY A 49 -8.01 6.47 -19.70
N ALA A 50 -7.19 5.43 -19.68
CA ALA A 50 -6.12 5.23 -20.65
C ALA A 50 -6.64 4.41 -21.85
N PHE A 51 -6.19 4.76 -23.05
CA PHE A 51 -6.52 4.03 -24.28
C PHE A 51 -5.24 3.64 -25.02
N ASN A 52 -5.25 2.45 -25.59
CA ASN A 52 -4.13 1.98 -26.41
C ASN A 52 -4.08 2.78 -27.72
N ARG A 53 -2.98 3.47 -28.00
CA ARG A 53 -2.79 4.29 -29.21
C ARG A 53 -3.02 3.52 -30.52
N PHE A 54 -2.69 2.23 -30.58
CA PHE A 54 -2.74 1.45 -31.82
C PHE A 54 -4.10 0.76 -32.02
N THR A 55 -4.74 0.32 -30.94
CA THR A 55 -6.00 -0.44 -31.03
C THR A 55 -7.24 0.34 -30.60
N GLY A 56 -7.06 1.53 -30.00
CA GLY A 56 -8.14 2.36 -29.46
C GLY A 56 -8.89 1.74 -28.28
N ARG A 57 -8.46 0.57 -27.80
CA ARG A 57 -9.13 -0.15 -26.71
C ARG A 57 -8.84 0.53 -25.38
N TRP A 58 -9.86 0.57 -24.52
CA TRP A 58 -9.71 0.98 -23.13
C TRP A 58 -8.71 0.06 -22.42
N GLN A 59 -7.82 0.66 -21.64
CA GLN A 59 -6.83 -0.04 -20.83
C GLN A 59 -7.21 0.11 -19.36
N ALA A 60 -7.32 -1.03 -18.68
CA ALA A 60 -7.44 -1.06 -17.24
C ALA A 60 -6.18 -0.49 -16.58
N GLU A 61 -6.31 0.01 -15.36
CA GLU A 61 -5.19 0.57 -14.57
C GLU A 61 -4.00 -0.39 -14.44
N SER A 62 -4.26 -1.71 -14.44
CA SER A 62 -3.22 -2.74 -14.39
C SER A 62 -2.35 -2.86 -15.66
N GLN A 63 -2.75 -2.20 -16.74
CA GLN A 63 -2.06 -2.16 -18.04
C GLN A 63 -1.49 -0.76 -18.34
N ASN A 64 -1.36 0.08 -17.30
CA ASN A 64 -0.80 1.42 -17.42
C ASN A 64 0.70 1.35 -17.82
N THR A 65 1.18 2.40 -18.48
CA THR A 65 2.57 2.56 -18.92
C THR A 65 3.57 2.44 -17.77
N GLU A 66 3.18 2.85 -16.56
CA GLU A 66 4.00 2.74 -15.34
C GLU A 66 4.40 1.29 -15.03
N TYR A 67 3.57 0.31 -15.40
CA TYR A 67 3.87 -1.11 -15.21
C TYR A 67 4.81 -1.68 -16.25
N HIS A 68 5.14 -0.96 -17.33
CA HIS A 68 5.98 -1.42 -18.44
C HIS A 68 7.44 -0.90 -18.37
N ASN A 69 7.94 -0.61 -17.18
CA ASN A 69 9.36 -0.29 -16.95
C ASN A 69 10.19 -1.56 -16.62
N ASP A 70 11.53 -1.43 -16.68
CA ASP A 70 12.45 -2.55 -16.44
C ASP A 70 12.40 -3.08 -15.00
N GLU A 71 12.12 -2.21 -14.03
CA GLU A 71 11.98 -2.56 -12.61
C GLU A 71 10.77 -3.48 -12.36
N ASN A 72 9.59 -3.07 -12.82
CA ASN A 72 8.35 -3.87 -12.73
C ASN A 72 8.47 -5.17 -13.53
N LYS A 73 9.21 -5.15 -14.64
CA LYS A 73 9.50 -6.36 -15.41
C LYS A 73 10.40 -7.32 -14.63
N SER A 74 11.47 -6.84 -14.00
CA SER A 74 12.35 -7.68 -13.18
C SER A 74 11.60 -8.23 -11.97
N HIS A 75 10.76 -7.43 -11.32
CA HIS A 75 9.89 -7.87 -10.22
C HIS A 75 8.99 -9.03 -10.64
N ARG A 76 8.26 -8.92 -11.76
CA ARG A 76 7.40 -10.01 -12.28
C ARG A 76 8.17 -11.27 -12.65
N GLN A 77 9.37 -11.14 -13.18
CA GLN A 77 10.21 -12.28 -13.54
C GLN A 77 10.78 -12.98 -12.30
N MET A 78 11.24 -12.23 -11.30
CA MET A 78 11.82 -12.79 -10.08
C MET A 78 10.77 -13.38 -9.16
N TYR A 79 9.55 -12.82 -9.11
CA TYR A 79 8.45 -13.32 -8.29
C TYR A 79 8.06 -14.77 -8.59
N ALA A 80 8.33 -15.27 -9.81
CA ALA A 80 8.09 -16.66 -10.17
C ALA A 80 9.05 -17.67 -9.50
N PHE A 81 10.24 -17.22 -9.10
CA PHE A 81 11.31 -18.08 -8.56
C PHE A 81 11.68 -17.75 -7.12
N PHE A 82 11.46 -16.51 -6.71
CA PHE A 82 11.81 -15.99 -5.42
C PHE A 82 10.61 -15.27 -4.83
N ASP A 83 10.32 -15.56 -3.56
CA ASP A 83 9.42 -14.72 -2.78
C ASP A 83 10.18 -13.43 -2.43
N VAL A 84 10.20 -12.50 -3.40
CA VAL A 84 10.94 -11.23 -3.32
C VAL A 84 10.49 -10.42 -2.11
N ASP A 85 9.20 -10.48 -1.79
CA ASP A 85 8.62 -9.76 -0.65
C ASP A 85 9.05 -10.38 0.68
N ALA A 86 9.04 -11.72 0.79
CA ALA A 86 9.58 -12.37 1.99
C ALA A 86 11.09 -12.16 2.12
N ALA A 87 11.86 -12.19 1.03
CA ALA A 87 13.31 -11.98 1.05
C ALA A 87 13.70 -10.53 1.35
N ALA A 88 12.92 -9.55 0.89
CA ALA A 88 13.12 -8.14 1.24
C ALA A 88 12.77 -7.86 2.71
N ASN A 89 11.75 -8.54 3.24
CA ASN A 89 11.25 -8.34 4.60
C ASN A 89 11.86 -9.30 5.64
N SER A 90 12.62 -10.33 5.24
CA SER A 90 13.14 -11.38 6.14
C SER A 90 14.09 -10.87 7.22
N HIS A 91 14.67 -9.69 7.02
CA HIS A 91 15.71 -9.13 7.88
C HIS A 91 15.28 -7.84 8.61
N ASP A 92 13.99 -7.47 8.66
CA ASP A 92 13.51 -6.18 9.23
C ASP A 92 14.32 -4.96 8.69
N GLY A 93 14.83 -5.03 7.46
CA GLY A 93 15.73 -4.02 6.88
C GLY A 93 17.13 -3.95 7.52
N ARG A 94 17.52 -4.92 8.36
CA ARG A 94 18.82 -4.98 9.02
C ARG A 94 19.87 -5.56 8.07
N SER A 95 21.02 -4.89 8.00
CA SER A 95 22.16 -5.42 7.23
C SER A 95 22.69 -6.73 7.83
N LEU A 96 23.20 -7.63 6.99
CA LEU A 96 23.86 -8.88 7.41
C LEU A 96 24.96 -8.68 8.46
N ARG A 97 25.63 -7.51 8.43
CA ARG A 97 26.64 -7.12 9.43
C ARG A 97 26.00 -6.80 10.78
N ALA A 98 24.85 -6.14 10.80
CA ALA A 98 24.08 -5.85 12.00
C ALA A 98 23.50 -7.12 12.64
N GLU A 99 23.09 -8.10 11.82
CA GLU A 99 22.64 -9.40 12.34
C GLU A 99 23.77 -10.20 12.98
N ARG A 100 24.95 -10.17 12.36
CA ARG A 100 26.15 -10.85 12.89
C ARG A 100 26.66 -10.19 14.17
N SER A 101 26.60 -8.87 14.28
CA SER A 101 27.06 -8.15 15.48
C SER A 101 26.12 -8.28 16.67
N ALA A 102 24.82 -8.51 16.43
CA ALA A 102 23.83 -8.72 17.48
C ALA A 102 23.97 -10.08 18.19
N LYS A 103 24.65 -11.06 17.59
CA LYS A 103 24.84 -12.40 18.16
C LYS A 103 25.96 -12.38 19.21
N LYS A 104 25.70 -11.72 20.36
CA LYS A 104 26.58 -11.76 21.52
C LYS A 104 26.51 -13.14 22.15
N LEU A 105 27.65 -13.81 22.19
CA LEU A 105 27.75 -15.16 22.71
C LEU A 105 27.45 -15.18 24.21
N THR A 106 26.54 -16.06 24.64
CA THR A 106 26.16 -16.19 26.05
C THR A 106 27.31 -16.76 26.89
N LYS A 107 27.28 -16.54 28.20
CA LYS A 107 28.31 -17.05 29.12
C LYS A 107 28.42 -18.58 29.09
N LYS A 108 27.32 -19.28 28.82
CA LYS A 108 27.28 -20.75 28.65
C LYS A 108 28.02 -21.19 27.39
N GLU A 109 27.73 -20.55 26.27
CA GLU A 109 28.39 -20.83 25.00
C GLU A 109 29.90 -20.50 25.07
N LEU A 110 30.29 -19.40 25.72
CA LEU A 110 31.70 -19.08 25.96
C LEU A 110 32.44 -20.18 26.76
N LYS A 111 31.76 -20.79 27.73
CA LYS A 111 32.32 -21.92 28.50
C LYS A 111 32.52 -23.15 27.60
N MET A 112 31.52 -23.49 26.79
CA MET A 112 31.58 -24.59 25.83
C MET A 112 32.74 -24.42 24.83
N PHE A 113 32.96 -23.21 24.29
CA PHE A 113 34.10 -22.98 23.38
C PHE A 113 35.46 -23.07 24.07
N LYS A 114 35.55 -22.65 25.33
CA LYS A 114 36.77 -22.79 26.13
C LYS A 114 37.07 -24.25 26.43
N GLU A 115 36.06 -25.04 26.80
CA GLU A 115 36.17 -26.49 27.03
C GLU A 115 36.56 -27.22 25.75
N LYS A 116 35.87 -26.96 24.62
CA LYS A 116 36.21 -27.54 23.32
C LYS A 116 37.63 -27.19 22.87
N ARG A 117 38.10 -25.97 23.16
CA ARG A 117 39.51 -25.59 22.92
C ARG A 117 40.48 -26.32 23.84
N ARG A 118 40.10 -26.56 25.10
CA ARG A 118 40.92 -27.31 26.06
C ARG A 118 41.02 -28.77 25.66
N GLU A 119 39.90 -29.41 25.32
CA GLU A 119 39.83 -30.79 24.83
C GLU A 119 40.67 -30.98 23.57
N LYS A 120 40.57 -30.07 22.59
CA LYS A 120 41.39 -30.15 21.37
C LYS A 120 42.90 -30.04 21.67
N LYS A 121 43.28 -29.27 22.69
CA LYS A 121 44.69 -29.18 23.14
C LYS A 121 45.12 -30.45 23.88
N GLU A 122 44.27 -30.99 24.72
CA GLU A 122 44.52 -32.22 25.46
C GLU A 122 44.57 -33.44 24.54
N GLU A 123 43.73 -33.50 23.52
CA GLU A 123 43.76 -34.51 22.47
C GLU A 123 45.03 -34.42 21.64
N LYS A 124 45.46 -33.21 21.25
CA LYS A 124 46.75 -33.02 20.58
C LYS A 124 47.94 -33.43 21.46
N ARG A 125 47.89 -33.14 22.77
CA ARG A 125 48.90 -33.59 23.74
C ARG A 125 48.86 -35.11 23.94
N ARG A 126 47.67 -35.70 24.00
CA ARG A 126 47.46 -37.15 24.14
C ARG A 126 47.88 -37.91 22.89
N ALA A 127 47.69 -37.33 21.71
CA ALA A 127 48.18 -37.87 20.44
C ALA A 127 49.72 -37.85 20.39
N TRP A 128 50.35 -36.75 20.83
CA TRP A 128 51.81 -36.68 20.99
C TRP A 128 52.35 -37.70 22.01
N LEU A 129 51.58 -38.04 23.05
CA LEU A 129 51.95 -39.03 24.08
C LEU A 129 51.64 -40.50 23.70
N ARG A 130 50.92 -40.70 22.60
CA ARG A 130 50.47 -42.02 22.11
C ARG A 130 51.35 -42.54 20.96
N ASP A 131 52.09 -41.66 20.32
CA ASP A 131 53.17 -41.95 19.35
C ASP A 131 54.52 -41.90 20.08
#